data_AF-T1GH88-F1
#
_entry.id   AF-T1GH88-F1
#
_cell.length_a   1.000
_cell.length_b   1.000
_cell.length_c   1.000
_cell.angle_alpha   90.00
_cell.angle_beta   90.00
_cell.angle_gamma   90.00
#
_symmetry.space_group_name_H-M   'P 1'
#
loop_
_entity.id
_entity.type
_entity.pdbx_description
1 polymer ?
#
loop_
_entity_poly.entity_id
_entity_poly.type
_entity_poly.pdbx_seq_one_letter_code
_entity_poly.pdbx_strand_id
1 'polypeptide(L)'
;MQCGLESLNDCERSPNRTNLRVNFNDKGSEVKERREKFLTAKYGSHQMSLIRKRLAVEMWLYDELQKLFDPPSEAIDVDIDEILDMDTDDIRRSHLI
;
A
#
# COMPACT_ATOMS: atom_id res chain seq x y z
N MET A 1 14.17 -32.20 34.05
CA MET A 1 13.58 -30.85 34.04
C MET A 1 14.33 -30.03 35.07
N GLN A 2 15.15 -29.08 34.65
CA GLN A 2 15.66 -28.02 35.51
C GLN A 2 16.21 -26.90 34.62
N CYS A 3 15.83 -25.66 34.94
CA CYS A 3 16.51 -24.36 34.76
C CYS A 3 15.37 -23.33 34.85
N GLY A 4 15.23 -22.49 35.87
CA GLY A 4 16.25 -21.77 36.64
C GLY A 4 16.08 -20.28 36.29
N LEU A 5 15.28 -19.56 37.08
CA LEU A 5 15.03 -18.12 36.95
C LEU A 5 16.13 -17.38 37.71
N GLU A 6 17.01 -16.68 37.00
CA GLU A 6 17.87 -15.63 37.58
C GLU A 6 17.82 -14.37 36.72
N SER A 7 17.86 -13.25 37.41
CA SER A 7 17.51 -11.91 36.96
C SER A 7 18.75 -11.12 36.50
N LEU A 8 18.50 -10.15 35.61
CA LEU A 8 19.29 -8.93 35.37
C LEU A 8 20.75 -9.07 34.87
N ASN A 9 20.99 -8.73 33.60
CA ASN A 9 21.51 -7.40 33.22
C ASN A 9 21.95 -7.31 31.75
N ASP A 10 21.78 -6.10 31.21
CA ASP A 10 22.46 -5.52 30.05
C ASP A 10 22.23 -6.14 28.66
N CYS A 11 20.99 -5.96 28.16
CA CYS A 11 20.83 -5.72 26.72
C CYS A 11 21.45 -4.34 26.39
N GLU A 12 22.75 -4.38 26.10
CA GLU A 12 23.52 -3.45 25.28
C GLU A 12 22.65 -2.38 24.61
N ARG A 13 22.67 -1.22 25.25
CA ARG A 13 22.00 0.02 24.88
C ARG A 13 22.55 0.51 23.55
N SER A 14 21.94 0.08 22.45
CA SER A 14 22.24 0.62 21.12
C SER A 14 21.93 2.13 21.11
N PRO A 15 22.89 3.01 20.76
CA PRO A 15 22.82 4.45 21.04
C PRO A 15 21.82 5.22 20.15
N ASN A 16 21.06 4.54 19.28
CA ASN A 16 20.28 5.16 18.21
C ASN A 16 18.76 5.27 18.45
N ARG A 17 18.24 4.99 19.65
CA ARG A 17 16.79 5.14 19.94
C ARG A 17 16.35 6.52 20.42
N THR A 18 17.24 7.53 20.42
CA THR A 18 16.89 8.88 20.91
C THR A 18 16.05 9.71 19.94
N ASN A 19 15.93 9.29 18.67
CA ASN A 19 15.26 10.07 17.61
C ASN A 19 13.88 9.53 17.18
N LEU A 20 13.29 8.59 17.93
CA LEU A 20 11.94 8.09 17.67
C LEU A 20 10.88 8.86 18.47
N ARG A 21 10.92 10.20 18.38
CA ARG A 21 9.87 11.07 18.93
C ARG A 21 9.14 11.72 17.77
N VAL A 22 7.82 11.61 17.77
CA VAL A 22 6.96 12.36 16.84
C VAL A 22 6.92 13.81 17.32
N ASN A 23 7.42 14.74 16.52
CA ASN A 23 7.36 16.16 16.81
C ASN A 23 5.94 16.68 16.52
N PHE A 24 5.18 16.97 17.58
CA PHE A 24 4.01 17.84 17.46
C PHE A 24 4.50 19.28 17.38
N ASN A 25 4.69 19.79 16.17
CA ASN A 25 5.00 21.21 15.99
C ASN A 25 3.69 21.99 16.13
N ASP A 26 3.38 22.40 17.36
CA ASP A 26 2.36 23.41 17.61
C ASP A 26 2.93 24.77 17.16
N LYS A 27 2.26 25.37 16.18
CA LYS A 27 2.36 26.75 15.68
C LYS A 27 3.51 27.09 14.72
N GLY A 28 3.10 27.36 13.48
CA GLY A 28 3.65 28.45 12.68
C GLY A 28 4.74 28.08 11.68
N SER A 29 4.34 27.70 10.48
CA SER A 29 4.79 28.35 9.23
C SER A 29 4.37 27.50 8.03
N GLU A 30 3.36 28.02 7.36
CA GLU A 30 3.06 27.92 5.94
C GLU A 30 4.34 27.84 5.07
N VAL A 31 4.90 26.64 4.87
CA VAL A 31 5.92 26.37 3.84
C VAL A 31 5.80 24.91 3.37
N LYS A 32 5.58 24.74 2.06
CA LYS A 32 5.57 23.50 1.24
C LYS A 32 4.26 22.71 1.18
N GLU A 33 3.26 23.37 0.62
CA GLU A 33 2.57 22.93 -0.59
C GLU A 33 3.21 21.69 -1.28
N ARG A 34 2.39 20.65 -1.54
CA ARG A 34 2.61 19.56 -2.50
C ARG A 34 3.88 18.70 -2.33
N ARG A 35 3.89 17.83 -1.33
CA ARG A 35 4.44 16.48 -1.57
C ARG A 35 3.27 15.53 -1.58
N GLU A 36 2.73 15.26 -2.77
CA GLU A 36 1.95 14.05 -3.03
C GLU A 36 2.87 12.88 -2.69
N LYS A 37 2.81 12.44 -1.44
CA LYS A 37 3.52 11.27 -0.97
C LYS A 37 2.79 10.09 -1.56
N PHE A 38 3.11 9.74 -2.81
CA PHE A 38 2.75 8.43 -3.32
C PHE A 38 3.28 7.40 -2.32
N LEU A 39 2.38 6.59 -1.73
CA LEU A 39 2.69 5.53 -0.77
C LEU A 39 3.39 4.35 -1.47
N THR A 40 4.19 4.61 -2.50
CA THR A 40 4.96 3.60 -3.20
C THR A 40 6.27 3.42 -2.46
N ALA A 41 6.31 2.37 -1.63
CA ALA A 41 7.56 1.92 -1.03
C ALA A 41 8.59 1.66 -2.14
N LYS A 42 9.81 2.15 -1.94
CA LYS A 42 10.88 1.96 -2.92
C LYS A 42 11.43 0.53 -2.84
N TYR A 43 11.19 -0.27 -3.87
CA TYR A 43 11.75 -1.62 -3.98
C TYR A 43 13.20 -1.58 -4.48
N GLY A 44 14.02 -2.52 -3.99
CA GLY A 44 15.39 -2.70 -4.48
C GLY A 44 15.45 -3.20 -5.93
N SER A 45 16.62 -3.12 -6.57
CA SER A 45 16.79 -3.46 -8.01
C SER A 45 16.25 -4.84 -8.39
N HIS A 46 16.55 -5.87 -7.59
CA HIS A 46 16.05 -7.23 -7.83
C HIS A 46 14.52 -7.32 -7.72
N GLN A 47 13.95 -6.73 -6.67
CA GLN A 47 12.50 -6.68 -6.48
C GLN A 47 11.81 -5.92 -7.62
N MET A 48 12.38 -4.78 -8.05
CA MET A 48 11.89 -4.06 -9.22
C MET A 48 11.94 -4.88 -10.52
N SER A 49 12.96 -5.73 -10.68
CA SER A 49 13.04 -6.67 -11.81
C SER A 49 11.92 -7.71 -11.76
N LEU A 50 11.64 -8.28 -10.57
CA LEU A 50 10.54 -9.22 -10.37
C LEU A 50 9.17 -8.58 -10.61
N ILE A 51 8.95 -7.37 -10.08
CA ILE A 51 7.72 -6.60 -10.29
C ILE A 51 7.48 -6.36 -11.78
N ARG A 52 8.51 -5.91 -12.53
CA ARG A 52 8.38 -5.71 -13.98
C ARG A 52 8.03 -7.00 -14.73
N LYS A 53 8.66 -8.12 -14.38
CA LYS A 53 8.34 -9.43 -14.98
C LYS A 53 6.90 -9.83 -14.69
N ARG A 54 6.44 -9.65 -13.44
CA ARG A 54 5.08 -9.95 -13.03
C ARG A 54 4.06 -9.08 -13.76
N LEU A 55 4.27 -7.77 -13.79
CA LEU A 55 3.40 -6.82 -14.48
C LEU A 55 3.30 -7.13 -15.98
N ALA A 56 4.39 -7.53 -16.62
CA ALA A 56 4.36 -7.92 -18.03
C ALA A 56 3.42 -9.12 -18.28
N VAL A 57 3.42 -10.10 -17.38
CA VAL A 57 2.52 -11.26 -17.47
C VAL A 57 1.08 -10.87 -17.13
N GLU A 58 0.87 -10.07 -16.08
CA GLU A 58 -0.47 -9.59 -15.68
C GLU A 58 -1.12 -8.76 -16.79
N MET A 59 -0.38 -7.84 -17.43
CA MET A 59 -0.86 -7.11 -18.61
C MET A 59 -1.17 -8.03 -19.78
N TRP A 60 -0.28 -8.96 -20.11
CA TRP A 60 -0.53 -9.90 -21.22
C TRP A 60 -1.79 -10.75 -20.97
N LEU A 61 -1.97 -11.23 -19.74
CA LEU A 61 -3.17 -11.98 -19.36
C LEU A 61 -4.43 -11.11 -19.44
N TYR A 62 -4.36 -9.87 -18.98
CA TYR A 62 -5.46 -8.92 -19.10
C TYR A 62 -5.86 -8.69 -20.56
N ASP A 63 -4.89 -8.47 -21.45
CA ASP A 63 -5.14 -8.31 -22.88
C ASP A 63 -5.81 -9.55 -23.49
N GLU A 64 -5.38 -10.76 -23.09
CA GLU A 64 -5.94 -12.01 -23.59
C GLU A 64 -7.37 -12.23 -23.09
N LEU A 65 -7.66 -11.89 -21.83
CA LEU A 65 -9.01 -11.92 -21.28
C LEU A 65 -9.91 -10.90 -21.97
N GLN A 66 -9.40 -9.70 -22.25
CA GLN A 66 -10.15 -8.66 -22.95
C GLN A 66 -10.57 -9.11 -24.36
N LYS A 67 -9.71 -9.82 -25.10
CA LYS A 67 -10.08 -10.41 -26.40
C LYS A 67 -11.20 -11.44 -26.30
N LEU A 68 -11.23 -12.23 -25.21
CA LEU A 68 -12.20 -13.30 -25.03
C LEU A 68 -13.58 -12.77 -24.64
N PHE A 69 -13.63 -11.71 -23.83
CA PHE A 69 -14.87 -11.19 -23.26
C PHE A 69 -15.43 -9.95 -23.96
N ASP A 70 -14.71 -9.39 -24.94
CA ASP A 70 -15.07 -8.17 -25.69
C ASP A 70 -15.82 -7.16 -24.81
N PRO A 71 -15.21 -6.72 -23.69
CA PRO A 71 -15.88 -5.82 -22.77
C PRO A 71 -16.30 -4.56 -23.53
N PRO A 72 -17.44 -3.94 -23.16
CA PRO A 72 -17.91 -2.72 -23.81
C PRO A 72 -16.75 -1.74 -24.01
N SER A 73 -16.56 -1.25 -25.23
CA SER A 73 -15.50 -0.30 -25.59
C SER A 73 -15.55 0.98 -24.74
N GLU A 74 -16.69 1.25 -24.11
CA GLU A 74 -16.89 2.36 -23.23
C GLU A 74 -16.35 1.98 -21.85
N ALA A 75 -15.23 2.61 -21.46
CA ALA A 75 -14.78 2.57 -20.09
C ALA A 75 -15.93 3.10 -19.22
N ILE A 76 -16.47 2.22 -18.38
CA ILE A 76 -17.51 2.61 -17.42
C ILE A 76 -16.81 3.53 -16.41
N ASP A 77 -17.17 4.81 -16.44
CA ASP A 77 -16.73 5.77 -15.43
C ASP A 77 -17.52 5.49 -14.16
N VAL A 78 -16.83 5.00 -13.14
CA VAL A 78 -17.43 4.60 -11.86
C VAL A 78 -17.03 5.64 -10.83
N ASP A 79 -18.02 6.26 -10.20
CA ASP A 79 -17.79 7.14 -9.04
C ASP A 79 -17.29 6.30 -7.87
N ILE A 80 -16.01 6.47 -7.54
CA ILE A 80 -15.34 5.70 -6.50
C ILE A 80 -15.89 6.08 -5.11
N ASP A 81 -16.27 7.34 -4.90
CA ASP A 81 -16.79 7.78 -3.61
C ASP A 81 -18.15 7.11 -3.34
N GLU A 82 -19.01 6.99 -4.35
CA GLU A 82 -20.29 6.29 -4.24
C GLU A 82 -20.12 4.78 -3.93
N ILE A 83 -19.18 4.10 -4.58
CA ILE A 83 -18.92 2.66 -4.33
C ILE A 83 -18.31 2.42 -2.94
N LEU A 84 -17.48 3.34 -2.47
CA LEU A 84 -16.85 3.26 -1.14
C LEU A 84 -17.86 3.46 -0.01
N ASP A 85 -18.92 4.23 -0.25
CA ASP A 85 -20.02 4.43 0.70
C ASP A 85 -20.94 3.20 0.85
N MET A 86 -20.80 2.18 -0.01
CA MET A 86 -21.58 0.95 0.07
C MET A 86 -21.04 -0.03 1.12
N ASP A 87 -21.95 -0.58 1.92
CA ASP A 87 -21.63 -1.43 3.07
C ASP A 87 -21.10 -2.84 2.72
N THR A 88 -21.49 -3.41 1.57
CA THR A 88 -21.16 -4.80 1.20
C THR A 88 -20.77 -4.98 -0.26
N ASP A 89 -19.97 -6.01 -0.54
CA ASP A 89 -19.51 -6.33 -1.89
C ASP A 89 -20.64 -6.78 -2.82
N ASP A 90 -21.71 -7.38 -2.29
CA ASP A 90 -22.89 -7.77 -3.08
C ASP A 90 -23.60 -6.54 -3.63
N ILE A 91 -23.73 -5.48 -2.81
CA ILE A 91 -24.31 -4.20 -3.23
C ILE A 91 -23.41 -3.57 -4.30
N ARG A 92 -22.10 -3.48 -4.06
CA ARG A 92 -21.14 -2.94 -5.04
C ARG A 92 -21.22 -3.65 -6.39
N ARG A 93 -21.33 -4.99 -6.40
CA ARG A 93 -21.47 -5.76 -7.65
C ARG A 93 -22.77 -5.48 -8.37
N SER A 94 -23.89 -5.38 -7.65
CA SER A 94 -25.18 -5.06 -8.26
C SER A 94 -25.25 -3.65 -8.86
N HIS A 95 -24.47 -2.71 -8.33
CA HIS A 95 -24.38 -1.34 -8.85
C HIS A 95 -23.54 -1.22 -10.14
N LEU A 96 -22.73 -2.22 -10.46
CA LEU A 96 -21.82 -2.23 -11.62
C LEU A 96 -22.37 -3.06 -12.81
N ILE A 97 -23.58 -3.60 -12.71
CA ILE A 97 -24.22 -4.50 -13.69
C ILE A 97 -25.41 -3.81 -14.37
#